data_AF-A0A7W5DZW4-F1
#
_entry.id   AF-A0A7W5DZW4-F1
#
_cell.length_a   1.000
_cell.length_b   1.000
_cell.length_c   1.000
_cell.angle_alpha   90.00
_cell.angle_beta   90.00
_cell.angle_gamma   90.00
#
_symmetry.space_group_name_H-M   'P 1'
#
loop_
_entity.id
_entity.type
_entity.pdbx_description
1 polymer ?
#
loop_
_entity_poly.entity_id
_entity_poly.type
_entity_poly.pdbx_seq_one_letter_code
_entity_poly.pdbx_strand_id
1 'polypeptide(L)'
;MIFACLAATPSAAIDLSGKWHVRLDPNDVGEREQWFSRVEGTEIGLPGSTMEAQLGTPLNLEPALTKEVFRHLHPRFRYVGAVWYTRTVTLEEGWKDSNATLFLERLIWESMVWGNGEIVGSRDSLSTPHRYSVGQHLQTGKNTLCVRVDNRPKVDIGVLGHAYTDEKQTIWNGIVGRIELTRVAEPTLSIRTHTLRVDVPGSGRLVVSVEPLTSDLPEVKTWSTETAHSGEVNVDIDCEKLTRWSEFESALYRVSDSNWYAKPTFQDRPIA
;
A
#
# COMPACT_ATOMS: atom_id res chain seq x y z
N MET A 1 11.19 -3.05 21.92
CA MET A 1 11.45 -1.67 21.46
C MET A 1 10.73 -1.52 20.13
N ILE A 2 9.73 -0.64 20.03
CA ILE A 2 9.04 -0.36 18.78
C ILE A 2 9.71 0.88 18.20
N PHE A 3 10.39 0.72 17.08
CA PHE A 3 10.94 1.83 16.33
C PHE A 3 9.95 2.22 15.24
N ALA A 4 9.56 3.50 15.20
CA ALA A 4 8.81 4.03 14.08
C ALA A 4 9.82 4.47 13.01
N CYS A 5 9.99 3.66 11.97
CA CYS A 5 10.68 4.10 10.76
C CYS A 5 9.76 5.05 10.00
N LEU A 6 10.00 6.34 10.16
CA LEU A 6 9.61 7.33 9.17
C LEU A 6 10.84 7.52 8.27
N ALA A 7 10.94 6.69 7.23
CA ALA A 7 11.81 7.01 6.12
C ALA A 7 11.41 8.41 5.62
N ALA A 8 12.41 9.29 5.45
CA ALA A 8 12.18 10.63 4.94
C ALA A 8 11.39 10.54 3.62
N THR A 9 10.22 11.16 3.58
CA THR A 9 9.50 11.44 2.32
C THR A 9 9.86 12.87 1.91
N PRO A 10 10.13 13.13 0.63
CA PRO A 10 9.19 12.82 -0.43
C PRO A 10 9.75 11.89 -1.52
N SER A 11 9.35 10.62 -1.45
CA SER A 11 8.85 9.93 -2.65
C SER A 11 7.73 10.80 -3.22
N ALA A 12 7.75 11.12 -4.52
CA ALA A 12 6.58 11.72 -5.15
C ALA A 12 5.41 10.75 -4.94
N ALA A 13 4.48 11.13 -4.08
CA ALA A 13 3.24 10.40 -3.83
C ALA A 13 2.12 11.22 -4.44
N ILE A 14 1.46 10.65 -5.44
CA ILE A 14 0.27 11.23 -6.03
C ILE A 14 -0.92 10.56 -5.38
N ASP A 15 -1.72 11.37 -4.67
CA ASP A 15 -3.01 10.92 -4.16
C ASP A 15 -3.98 10.66 -5.31
N LEU A 16 -4.54 9.45 -5.34
CA LEU A 16 -5.54 9.00 -6.29
C LEU A 16 -6.94 8.95 -5.66
N SER A 17 -7.15 9.55 -4.50
CA SER A 17 -8.48 9.78 -3.91
C SER A 17 -9.31 10.79 -4.73
N GLY A 18 -10.62 10.76 -4.57
CA GLY A 18 -11.60 11.58 -5.28
C GLY A 18 -12.41 10.76 -6.29
N LYS A 19 -12.66 11.35 -7.46
CA LYS A 19 -13.60 10.82 -8.45
C LYS A 19 -13.00 9.67 -9.25
N TRP A 20 -13.74 8.56 -9.31
CA TRP A 20 -13.49 7.39 -10.15
C TRP A 20 -14.78 7.05 -10.91
N HIS A 21 -14.68 6.30 -12.00
CA HIS A 21 -15.83 5.67 -12.62
C HIS A 21 -15.93 4.22 -12.16
N VAL A 22 -17.15 3.76 -11.90
CA VAL A 22 -17.43 2.42 -11.39
C VAL A 22 -18.46 1.70 -12.24
N ARG A 23 -18.23 0.39 -12.42
CA ARG A 23 -19.15 -0.52 -13.10
C ARG A 23 -19.22 -1.85 -12.36
N LEU A 24 -20.42 -2.24 -11.95
CA LEU A 24 -20.69 -3.57 -11.40
C LEU A 24 -20.67 -4.60 -12.53
N ASP A 25 -20.03 -5.74 -12.30
CA ASP A 25 -19.93 -6.84 -13.26
C ASP A 25 -20.60 -8.13 -12.74
N PRO A 26 -21.94 -8.16 -12.68
CA PRO A 26 -22.66 -9.31 -12.12
C PRO A 26 -22.54 -10.59 -12.97
N ASN A 27 -22.06 -10.46 -14.21
CA ASN A 27 -21.99 -11.56 -15.19
C ASN A 27 -20.55 -11.88 -15.62
N ASP A 28 -19.54 -11.30 -14.95
CA ASP A 28 -18.11 -11.51 -15.22
C ASP A 28 -17.73 -11.31 -16.70
N VAL A 29 -18.25 -10.27 -17.34
CA VAL A 29 -18.04 -10.00 -18.78
C VAL A 29 -16.96 -8.96 -19.03
N GLY A 30 -16.55 -8.19 -18.01
CA GLY A 30 -15.74 -7.00 -18.19
C GLY A 30 -14.34 -7.26 -18.75
N GLU A 31 -13.73 -8.41 -18.47
CA GLU A 31 -12.46 -8.79 -19.10
C GLU A 31 -12.64 -9.08 -20.59
N ARG A 32 -13.66 -9.87 -20.95
CA ARG A 32 -13.99 -10.21 -22.33
C ARG A 32 -14.35 -8.99 -23.16
N GLU A 33 -15.06 -8.04 -22.55
CA GLU A 33 -15.47 -6.77 -23.17
C GLU A 33 -14.43 -5.65 -23.00
N GLN A 34 -13.29 -5.95 -22.40
CA GLN A 34 -12.15 -5.05 -22.24
C GLN A 34 -12.49 -3.73 -21.54
N TRP A 35 -13.31 -3.76 -20.47
CA TRP A 35 -13.68 -2.56 -19.71
C TRP A 35 -12.45 -1.86 -19.09
N PHE A 36 -11.33 -2.56 -18.92
CA PHE A 36 -10.05 -1.99 -18.47
C PHE A 36 -9.42 -0.96 -19.41
N SER A 37 -9.89 -0.88 -20.66
CA SER A 37 -9.34 0.04 -21.68
C SER A 37 -10.08 1.39 -21.77
N ARG A 38 -11.18 1.57 -21.02
CA ARG A 38 -12.08 2.72 -21.15
C ARG A 38 -12.43 3.29 -19.79
N VAL A 39 -12.67 4.61 -19.74
CA VAL A 39 -13.23 5.27 -18.56
C VAL A 39 -14.73 5.38 -18.76
N GLU A 40 -15.48 4.43 -18.21
CA GLU A 40 -16.93 4.29 -18.36
C GLU A 40 -17.56 3.85 -17.03
N GLY A 41 -18.85 4.16 -16.85
CA GLY A 41 -19.61 3.80 -15.66
C GLY A 41 -20.15 5.02 -14.92
N THR A 42 -20.67 4.79 -13.72
CA THR A 42 -21.17 5.85 -12.84
C THR A 42 -20.02 6.46 -12.05
N GLU A 43 -20.09 7.73 -11.68
CA GLU A 43 -19.07 8.33 -10.81
C GLU A 43 -19.18 7.79 -9.37
N ILE A 44 -18.05 7.47 -8.74
CA ILE A 44 -17.94 7.12 -7.32
C ILE A 44 -16.79 7.92 -6.68
N GLY A 45 -16.97 8.32 -5.43
CA GLY A 45 -15.90 8.84 -4.60
C GLY A 45 -15.12 7.69 -3.96
N LEU A 46 -13.81 7.65 -4.15
CA LEU A 46 -12.90 6.74 -3.46
C LEU A 46 -11.86 7.53 -2.64
N PRO A 47 -11.42 7.04 -1.47
CA PRO A 47 -11.79 5.77 -0.88
C PRO A 47 -13.24 5.69 -0.42
N GLY A 48 -13.81 4.49 -0.55
CA GLY A 48 -15.22 4.23 -0.29
C GLY A 48 -15.66 2.87 -0.82
N SER A 49 -16.95 2.59 -0.65
CA SER A 49 -17.59 1.33 -1.02
C SER A 49 -18.78 1.53 -1.95
N THR A 50 -19.15 0.46 -2.67
CA THR A 50 -20.37 0.44 -3.49
C THR A 50 -21.62 0.70 -2.65
N MET A 51 -21.61 0.32 -1.37
CA MET A 51 -22.73 0.58 -0.45
C MET A 51 -22.94 2.07 -0.22
N GLU A 52 -21.88 2.82 0.05
CA GLU A 52 -21.94 4.28 0.25
C GLU A 52 -22.37 4.99 -1.03
N ALA A 53 -21.96 4.46 -2.18
CA ALA A 53 -22.40 4.92 -3.50
C ALA A 53 -23.81 4.44 -3.90
N GLN A 54 -24.51 3.71 -3.03
CA GLN A 54 -25.85 3.16 -3.29
C GLN A 54 -25.91 2.22 -4.51
N LEU A 55 -24.82 1.50 -4.77
CA LEU A 55 -24.67 0.55 -5.86
C LEU A 55 -24.80 -0.89 -5.34
N GLY A 56 -25.74 -1.62 -5.93
CA GLY A 56 -26.04 -3.01 -5.59
C GLY A 56 -27.53 -3.24 -5.35
N THR A 57 -27.86 -4.37 -4.73
CA THR A 57 -29.24 -4.71 -4.37
C THR A 57 -29.63 -3.95 -3.10
N PRO A 58 -30.70 -3.14 -3.11
CA PRO A 58 -31.18 -2.46 -1.92
C PRO A 58 -31.68 -3.47 -0.88
N LEU A 59 -31.53 -3.14 0.40
CA LEU A 59 -32.08 -3.93 1.49
C LEU A 59 -33.61 -3.97 1.40
N ASN A 60 -34.16 -5.17 1.31
CA ASN A 60 -35.59 -5.42 1.33
C ASN A 60 -35.97 -6.21 2.59
N LEU A 61 -35.78 -5.59 3.75
CA LEU A 61 -36.06 -6.18 5.06
C LEU A 61 -36.82 -5.17 5.92
N GLU A 62 -38.01 -5.57 6.37
CA GLU A 62 -38.84 -4.74 7.24
C GLU A 62 -38.35 -4.80 8.69
N PRO A 63 -38.40 -3.68 9.44
CA PRO A 63 -38.05 -3.68 10.86
C PRO A 63 -38.97 -4.60 11.69
N ALA A 64 -38.39 -5.63 12.30
CA ALA A 64 -39.13 -6.56 13.16
C ALA A 64 -38.23 -7.18 14.25
N LEU A 65 -38.83 -7.59 15.38
CA LEU A 65 -38.12 -8.31 16.46
C LEU A 65 -37.91 -9.79 16.10
N THR A 66 -37.10 -10.06 15.07
CA THR A 66 -36.80 -11.41 14.59
C THR A 66 -35.31 -11.71 14.66
N LYS A 67 -34.95 -13.00 14.72
CA LYS A 67 -33.54 -13.42 14.70
C LYS A 67 -32.82 -12.91 13.46
N GLU A 68 -33.47 -12.89 12.31
CA GLU A 68 -32.90 -12.41 11.04
C GLU A 68 -32.49 -10.95 11.13
N VAL A 69 -33.40 -10.06 11.53
CA VAL A 69 -33.14 -8.62 11.67
C VAL A 69 -32.03 -8.32 12.67
N PHE A 70 -31.96 -9.06 13.78
CA PHE A 70 -30.98 -8.82 14.85
C PHE A 70 -29.67 -9.61 14.71
N ARG A 71 -29.53 -10.45 13.67
CA ARG A 71 -28.36 -11.34 13.53
C ARG A 71 -27.07 -10.55 13.33
N HIS A 72 -27.12 -9.51 12.50
CA HIS A 72 -25.99 -8.65 12.18
C HIS A 72 -26.49 -7.32 11.58
N LEU A 73 -25.56 -6.39 11.36
CA LEU A 73 -25.86 -5.17 10.63
C LEU A 73 -26.17 -5.51 9.16
N HIS A 74 -27.25 -4.95 8.65
CA HIS A 74 -27.67 -5.16 7.27
C HIS A 74 -27.20 -3.97 6.41
N PRO A 75 -26.44 -4.21 5.33
CA PRO A 75 -26.04 -3.14 4.43
C PRO A 75 -27.26 -2.60 3.68
N ARG A 76 -27.38 -1.28 3.53
CA ARG A 76 -28.48 -0.65 2.78
C ARG A 76 -28.47 -1.04 1.30
N PHE A 77 -27.28 -1.24 0.73
CA PHE A 77 -27.06 -1.73 -0.61
C PHE A 77 -25.97 -2.82 -0.56
N ARG A 78 -26.27 -3.99 -1.12
CA ARG A 78 -25.37 -5.15 -1.10
C ARG A 78 -24.91 -5.49 -2.51
N TYR A 79 -23.60 -5.67 -2.68
CA TYR A 79 -23.03 -6.24 -3.89
C TYR A 79 -21.85 -7.16 -3.57
N VAL A 80 -21.91 -8.39 -4.07
CA VAL A 80 -20.85 -9.39 -3.97
C VAL A 80 -20.55 -9.88 -5.38
N GLY A 81 -19.32 -9.66 -5.85
CA GLY A 81 -18.92 -9.91 -7.23
C GLY A 81 -17.80 -8.98 -7.69
N ALA A 82 -17.45 -9.07 -8.97
CA ALA A 82 -16.48 -8.18 -9.59
C ALA A 82 -17.04 -6.76 -9.78
N VAL A 83 -16.20 -5.76 -9.51
CA VAL A 83 -16.47 -4.34 -9.78
C VAL A 83 -15.24 -3.72 -10.42
N TRP A 84 -15.46 -2.88 -11.42
CA TRP A 84 -14.42 -2.19 -12.16
C TRP A 84 -14.36 -0.73 -11.75
N TYR A 85 -13.19 -0.25 -11.35
CA TYR A 85 -12.91 1.14 -10.99
C TYR A 85 -11.90 1.72 -11.98
N THR A 86 -12.26 2.80 -12.66
CA THR A 86 -11.37 3.45 -13.64
C THR A 86 -11.17 4.92 -13.33
N ARG A 87 -9.94 5.40 -13.50
CA ARG A 87 -9.57 6.80 -13.34
C ARG A 87 -8.50 7.20 -14.32
N THR A 88 -8.61 8.43 -14.81
CA THR A 88 -7.53 9.09 -15.52
C THR A 88 -6.65 9.88 -14.54
N VAL A 89 -5.34 9.78 -14.70
CA VAL A 89 -4.36 10.62 -14.01
C VAL A 89 -3.41 11.23 -15.04
N THR A 90 -2.99 12.47 -14.81
CA THR A 90 -1.97 13.12 -15.64
C THR A 90 -0.66 13.09 -14.88
N LEU A 91 0.37 12.48 -15.46
CA LEU A 91 1.67 12.28 -14.86
C LEU A 91 2.72 13.16 -15.55
N GLU A 92 3.66 13.68 -14.77
CA GLU A 92 4.85 14.33 -15.30
C GLU A 92 5.84 13.29 -15.86
N GLU A 93 7.00 13.72 -16.34
CA GLU A 93 8.04 12.78 -16.77
C GLU A 93 8.61 11.98 -15.58
N GLY A 94 9.16 10.80 -15.86
CA GLY A 94 9.87 10.00 -14.84
C GLY A 94 9.00 9.06 -14.01
N TRP A 95 7.77 8.75 -14.45
CA TRP A 95 6.92 7.69 -13.88
C TRP A 95 7.02 6.35 -14.62
N LYS A 96 7.73 6.32 -15.76
CA LYS A 96 7.95 5.14 -16.60
C LYS A 96 9.19 4.35 -16.16
N ASP A 97 9.32 4.07 -14.86
CA ASP A 97 10.42 3.28 -14.31
C ASP A 97 9.92 2.18 -13.36
N SER A 98 10.80 1.28 -12.92
CA SER A 98 10.43 0.16 -12.04
C SER A 98 10.00 0.57 -10.63
N ASN A 99 10.21 1.83 -10.25
CA ASN A 99 10.02 2.34 -8.89
C ASN A 99 8.63 2.95 -8.68
N ALA A 100 7.87 3.15 -9.75
CA ALA A 100 6.46 3.55 -9.68
C ALA A 100 5.58 2.40 -9.17
N THR A 101 4.99 2.60 -8.00
CA THR A 101 4.13 1.65 -7.30
C THR A 101 2.73 2.20 -7.11
N LEU A 102 1.71 1.47 -7.55
CA LEU A 102 0.32 1.70 -7.14
C LEU A 102 0.08 1.02 -5.78
N PHE A 103 -0.34 1.81 -4.80
CA PHE A 103 -0.71 1.38 -3.46
C PHE A 103 -2.22 1.46 -3.28
N LEU A 104 -2.83 0.35 -2.87
CA LEU A 104 -4.25 0.24 -2.53
C LEU A 104 -4.35 -0.31 -1.11
N GLU A 105 -4.79 0.51 -0.16
CA GLU A 105 -4.66 0.20 1.26
C GLU A 105 -5.50 -1.00 1.71
N ARG A 106 -6.79 -1.03 1.35
CA ARG A 106 -7.70 -2.08 1.81
C ARG A 106 -8.75 -2.39 0.75
N LEU A 107 -8.81 -3.67 0.41
CA LEU A 107 -9.82 -4.28 -0.45
C LEU A 107 -10.22 -5.62 0.16
N ILE A 108 -11.31 -6.21 -0.32
CA ILE A 108 -11.70 -7.56 0.07
C ILE A 108 -11.39 -8.52 -1.08
N TRP A 109 -10.71 -9.61 -0.73
CA TRP A 109 -10.29 -10.71 -1.59
C TRP A 109 -9.32 -10.29 -2.70
N GLU A 110 -9.77 -10.16 -3.93
CA GLU A 110 -8.87 -10.04 -5.08
C GLU A 110 -8.94 -8.66 -5.69
N SER A 111 -7.78 -8.14 -6.12
CA SER A 111 -7.75 -7.12 -7.15
C SER A 111 -6.90 -7.50 -8.34
N MET A 112 -7.27 -6.95 -9.49
CA MET A 112 -6.48 -6.98 -10.72
C MET A 112 -6.32 -5.55 -11.23
N VAL A 113 -5.14 -5.22 -11.73
CA VAL A 113 -4.79 -3.86 -12.15
C VAL A 113 -4.37 -3.83 -13.60
N TRP A 114 -4.80 -2.79 -14.30
CA TRP A 114 -4.35 -2.44 -15.64
C TRP A 114 -3.88 -0.99 -15.69
N GLY A 115 -2.82 -0.74 -16.46
CA GLY A 115 -2.33 0.58 -16.80
C GLY A 115 -2.44 0.79 -18.31
N ASN A 116 -3.14 1.83 -18.74
CA ASN A 116 -3.36 2.15 -20.16
C ASN A 116 -3.92 0.96 -20.99
N GLY A 117 -4.73 0.12 -20.36
CA GLY A 117 -5.34 -1.06 -20.98
C GLY A 117 -4.49 -2.32 -20.94
N GLU A 118 -3.25 -2.27 -20.46
CA GLU A 118 -2.37 -3.42 -20.31
C GLU A 118 -2.41 -3.98 -18.89
N ILE A 119 -2.39 -5.31 -18.77
CA ILE A 119 -2.43 -5.99 -17.47
C ILE A 119 -1.13 -5.77 -16.70
N VAL A 120 -1.26 -5.36 -15.44
CA VAL A 120 -0.15 -5.22 -14.49
C VAL A 120 -0.03 -6.49 -13.63
N GLY A 121 -1.16 -7.04 -13.18
CA GLY A 121 -1.19 -8.29 -12.42
C GLY A 121 -2.35 -8.36 -11.42
N SER A 122 -2.30 -9.36 -10.53
CA SER A 122 -3.30 -9.63 -9.49
C SER A 122 -2.70 -9.74 -8.08
N ARG A 123 -3.53 -9.49 -7.06
CA ARG A 123 -3.23 -9.71 -5.63
C ARG A 123 -4.51 -10.16 -4.91
N ASP A 124 -4.36 -10.97 -3.86
CA ASP A 124 -5.46 -11.61 -3.15
C ASP A 124 -5.34 -11.55 -1.61
N SER A 125 -4.64 -10.53 -1.08
CA SER A 125 -4.44 -10.37 0.37
C SER A 125 -5.69 -9.82 1.06
N LEU A 126 -6.14 -10.49 2.12
CA LEU A 126 -7.27 -10.02 2.94
C LEU A 126 -6.87 -9.06 4.07
N SER A 127 -5.58 -8.91 4.36
CA SER A 127 -5.09 -8.26 5.58
C SER A 127 -3.98 -7.25 5.36
N THR A 128 -3.40 -7.19 4.16
CA THR A 128 -2.33 -6.24 3.84
C THR A 128 -2.63 -5.46 2.56
N PRO A 129 -2.11 -4.24 2.42
CA PRO A 129 -2.31 -3.45 1.22
C PRO A 129 -1.85 -4.15 -0.06
N HIS A 130 -2.58 -3.95 -1.15
CA HIS A 130 -2.17 -4.41 -2.47
C HIS A 130 -1.19 -3.41 -3.10
N ARG A 131 -0.04 -3.91 -3.55
CA ARG A 131 1.02 -3.12 -4.18
C ARG A 131 1.39 -3.68 -5.55
N TYR A 132 1.47 -2.80 -6.53
CA TYR A 132 1.76 -3.12 -7.92
C TYR A 132 2.86 -2.24 -8.48
N SER A 133 3.91 -2.83 -9.03
CA SER A 133 4.89 -2.11 -9.85
C SER A 133 4.25 -1.79 -11.20
N VAL A 134 3.95 -0.51 -11.46
CA VAL A 134 3.11 -0.09 -12.59
C VAL A 134 3.87 0.67 -13.67
N GLY A 135 5.09 1.12 -13.42
CA GLY A 135 5.73 2.11 -14.29
C GLY A 135 5.97 1.67 -15.74
N GLN A 136 6.12 0.37 -16.02
CA GLN A 136 6.20 -0.11 -17.41
C GLN A 136 4.90 0.09 -18.21
N HIS A 137 3.78 0.27 -17.50
CA HIS A 137 2.45 0.48 -18.07
C HIS A 137 2.00 1.95 -18.03
N LEU A 138 2.90 2.86 -17.64
CA LEU A 138 2.65 4.30 -17.55
C LEU A 138 3.39 5.06 -18.66
N GLN A 139 2.88 6.26 -18.95
CA GLN A 139 3.48 7.22 -19.89
C GLN A 139 3.46 8.63 -19.31
N THR A 140 4.26 9.54 -19.87
CA THR A 140 4.13 10.96 -19.57
C THR A 140 2.78 11.48 -20.07
N GLY A 141 2.13 12.35 -19.30
CA GLY A 141 0.82 12.91 -19.61
C GLY A 141 -0.32 12.01 -19.15
N LYS A 142 -1.34 11.85 -20.00
CA LYS A 142 -2.60 11.17 -19.64
C LYS A 142 -2.41 9.66 -19.53
N ASN A 143 -2.78 9.11 -18.38
CA ASN A 143 -2.82 7.68 -18.11
C ASN A 143 -4.20 7.25 -17.64
N THR A 144 -4.61 6.04 -18.01
CA THR A 144 -5.80 5.40 -17.45
C THR A 144 -5.38 4.26 -16.53
N LEU A 145 -5.81 4.33 -15.28
CA LEU A 145 -5.69 3.25 -14.32
C LEU A 145 -7.03 2.55 -14.20
N CYS A 146 -7.01 1.23 -14.26
CA CYS A 146 -8.18 0.40 -14.02
C CYS A 146 -7.86 -0.62 -12.92
N VAL A 147 -8.76 -0.73 -11.95
CA VAL A 147 -8.70 -1.72 -10.87
C VAL A 147 -10.00 -2.51 -10.88
N ARG A 148 -9.91 -3.83 -11.09
CA ARG A 148 -11.02 -4.73 -10.80
C ARG A 148 -10.89 -5.21 -9.36
N VAL A 149 -11.96 -5.14 -8.58
CA VAL A 149 -12.04 -5.70 -7.23
C VAL A 149 -13.12 -6.76 -7.20
N ASP A 150 -12.75 -7.97 -6.83
CA ASP A 150 -13.68 -9.08 -6.67
C ASP A 150 -13.67 -9.54 -5.23
N ASN A 151 -14.74 -9.19 -4.51
CA ASN A 151 -14.92 -9.49 -3.11
C ASN A 151 -15.54 -10.88 -2.86
N ARG A 152 -15.64 -11.76 -3.88
CA ARG A 152 -16.02 -13.16 -3.68
C ARG A 152 -14.87 -13.96 -3.07
N PRO A 153 -15.17 -15.02 -2.28
CA PRO A 153 -14.14 -15.89 -1.74
C PRO A 153 -13.24 -16.50 -2.80
N LYS A 154 -11.91 -16.38 -2.62
CA LYS A 154 -10.90 -17.02 -3.48
C LYS A 154 -10.35 -18.29 -2.87
N VAL A 155 -10.39 -18.37 -1.55
CA VAL A 155 -10.02 -19.55 -0.75
C VAL A 155 -11.15 -19.82 0.23
N ASP A 156 -11.45 -21.09 0.49
CA ASP A 156 -12.37 -21.44 1.56
C ASP A 156 -11.69 -21.23 2.92
N ILE A 157 -12.18 -20.25 3.67
CA ILE A 157 -11.71 -19.93 5.04
C ILE A 157 -12.74 -20.31 6.10
N GLY A 158 -13.75 -21.10 5.73
CA GLY A 158 -14.84 -21.52 6.59
C GLY A 158 -15.86 -20.43 6.90
N VAL A 159 -16.92 -20.83 7.61
CA VAL A 159 -18.10 -19.98 7.88
C VAL A 159 -17.95 -19.04 9.08
N LEU A 160 -16.89 -19.21 9.89
CA LEU A 160 -16.63 -18.41 11.10
C LEU A 160 -15.39 -17.51 10.98
N GLY A 161 -14.88 -17.33 9.76
CA GLY A 161 -13.72 -16.46 9.52
C GLY A 161 -14.03 -14.99 9.86
N HIS A 162 -13.36 -14.43 10.86
CA HIS A 162 -13.49 -13.00 11.20
C HIS A 162 -13.11 -12.07 10.04
N ALA A 163 -12.30 -12.56 9.09
CA ALA A 163 -11.85 -11.82 7.92
C ALA A 163 -12.92 -11.66 6.81
N TYR A 164 -13.95 -12.52 6.76
CA TYR A 164 -14.95 -12.48 5.70
C TYR A 164 -16.29 -13.08 6.18
N THR A 165 -17.09 -12.27 6.87
CA THR A 165 -18.44 -12.64 7.32
C THR A 165 -19.32 -11.39 7.45
N ASP A 166 -20.61 -11.54 7.17
CA ASP A 166 -21.60 -10.48 7.39
C ASP A 166 -21.75 -10.11 8.87
N GLU A 167 -21.50 -11.06 9.77
CA GLU A 167 -21.65 -10.89 11.22
C GLU A 167 -20.51 -10.08 11.88
N LYS A 168 -19.42 -9.79 11.14
CA LYS A 168 -18.25 -9.10 11.69
C LYS A 168 -18.01 -7.77 10.97
N GLN A 169 -17.32 -7.81 9.84
CA GLN A 169 -16.89 -6.58 9.14
C GLN A 169 -17.81 -6.18 7.98
N THR A 170 -18.89 -6.93 7.73
CA THR A 170 -19.74 -6.84 6.53
C THR A 170 -18.97 -7.18 5.25
N ILE A 171 -19.64 -7.79 4.27
CA ILE A 171 -19.03 -8.04 2.96
C ILE A 171 -19.29 -6.83 2.05
N TRP A 172 -18.29 -5.96 1.91
CA TRP A 172 -18.33 -4.78 1.06
C TRP A 172 -17.46 -4.95 -0.20
N ASN A 173 -17.75 -4.18 -1.24
CA ASN A 173 -16.86 -4.01 -2.40
C ASN A 173 -16.47 -2.53 -2.49
N GLY A 174 -15.22 -2.24 -2.81
CA GLY A 174 -14.68 -0.89 -2.75
C GLY A 174 -13.16 -0.89 -2.70
N ILE A 175 -12.59 0.31 -2.66
CA ILE A 175 -11.20 0.56 -2.30
C ILE A 175 -11.24 1.51 -1.11
N VAL A 176 -10.85 1.05 0.07
CA VAL A 176 -10.94 1.80 1.32
C VAL A 176 -9.53 2.12 1.83
N GLY A 177 -9.35 3.31 2.41
CA GLY A 177 -8.04 3.80 2.85
C GLY A 177 -7.26 4.50 1.72
N ARG A 178 -5.94 4.61 1.84
CA ARG A 178 -5.15 5.35 0.86
C ARG A 178 -5.12 4.65 -0.50
N ILE A 179 -5.13 5.49 -1.54
CA ILE A 179 -5.00 5.10 -2.94
C ILE A 179 -3.95 6.03 -3.52
N GLU A 180 -2.74 5.53 -3.75
CA GLU A 180 -1.60 6.39 -4.04
C GLU A 180 -0.75 5.78 -5.16
N LEU A 181 -0.23 6.63 -6.04
CA LEU A 181 0.89 6.28 -6.91
C LEU A 181 2.15 6.85 -6.26
N THR A 182 3.06 5.98 -5.83
CA THR A 182 4.30 6.39 -5.18
C THR A 182 5.50 6.04 -6.05
N ARG A 183 6.53 6.88 -6.02
CA ARG A 183 7.83 6.56 -6.61
C ARG A 183 8.87 6.43 -5.52
N VAL A 184 9.19 5.21 -5.10
CA VAL A 184 10.20 5.01 -4.06
C VAL A 184 11.57 5.24 -4.69
N ALA A 185 12.11 6.45 -4.52
CA ALA A 185 13.41 6.84 -5.07
C ALA A 185 14.60 6.40 -4.19
N GLU A 186 14.34 5.92 -2.97
CA GLU A 186 15.32 5.82 -1.88
C GLU A 186 15.28 4.43 -1.22
N PRO A 187 16.40 3.98 -0.61
CA PRO A 187 16.52 2.69 0.05
C PRO A 187 15.38 2.40 1.05
N THR A 188 14.81 1.20 0.98
CA THR A 188 13.79 0.76 1.94
C THR A 188 14.43 0.35 3.25
N LEU A 189 14.16 1.14 4.30
CA LEU A 189 14.51 0.81 5.68
C LEU A 189 13.49 -0.16 6.26
N SER A 190 13.92 -1.33 6.76
CA SER A 190 13.03 -2.26 7.45
C SER A 190 13.61 -2.75 8.77
N ILE A 191 12.86 -2.58 9.86
CA ILE A 191 13.25 -3.09 11.18
C ILE A 191 12.65 -4.47 11.36
N ARG A 192 13.51 -5.50 11.37
CA ARG A 192 13.13 -6.86 11.73
C ARG A 192 14.00 -7.32 12.89
N THR A 193 13.46 -7.21 14.10
CA THR A 193 14.08 -7.63 15.38
C THR A 193 15.26 -6.75 15.83
N HIS A 194 16.08 -7.20 16.79
CA HIS A 194 17.17 -6.47 17.48
C HIS A 194 18.25 -5.84 16.56
N THR A 195 18.15 -6.04 15.25
CA THR A 195 19.06 -5.53 14.23
C THR A 195 18.27 -4.73 13.21
N LEU A 196 18.73 -3.53 12.89
CA LEU A 196 18.15 -2.72 11.83
C LEU A 196 18.69 -3.23 10.49
N ARG A 197 17.79 -3.57 9.55
CA ARG A 197 18.15 -3.99 8.20
C ARG A 197 17.87 -2.86 7.21
N VAL A 198 18.89 -2.47 6.47
CA VAL A 198 18.82 -1.39 5.50
C VAL A 198 19.24 -1.94 4.14
N ASP A 199 18.39 -1.82 3.14
CA ASP A 199 18.76 -2.15 1.77
C ASP A 199 19.58 -1.00 1.18
N VAL A 200 20.77 -1.25 0.64
CA VAL A 200 21.65 -0.20 0.12
C VAL A 200 21.99 -0.43 -1.36
N PRO A 201 22.15 0.64 -2.17
CA PRO A 201 22.29 0.53 -3.61
C PRO A 201 23.70 0.08 -4.08
N GLY A 202 24.70 -0.01 -3.19
CA GLY A 202 26.07 -0.35 -3.60
C GLY A 202 27.06 -0.48 -2.44
N SER A 203 28.35 -0.22 -2.70
CA SER A 203 29.39 -0.12 -1.65
C SER A 203 29.50 1.28 -1.05
N GLY A 204 29.62 1.39 0.27
CA GLY A 204 29.64 2.69 0.94
C GLY A 204 29.57 2.59 2.46
N ARG A 205 29.51 3.76 3.10
CA ARG A 205 29.27 3.88 4.54
C ARG A 205 27.81 4.25 4.78
N LEU A 206 27.11 3.39 5.50
CA LEU A 206 25.75 3.64 5.97
C LEU A 206 25.81 4.24 7.37
N VAL A 207 25.16 5.39 7.57
CA VAL A 207 25.04 6.07 8.86
C VAL A 207 23.57 6.15 9.22
N VAL A 208 23.21 5.58 10.36
CA VAL A 208 21.85 5.55 10.90
C VAL A 208 21.79 6.46 12.12
N SER A 209 20.87 7.42 12.07
CA SER A 209 20.56 8.35 13.15
C SER A 209 19.22 7.98 13.78
N VAL A 210 19.19 7.90 15.11
CA VAL A 210 17.99 7.63 15.92
C VAL A 210 17.72 8.88 16.77
N GLU A 211 16.70 9.62 16.36
CA GLU A 211 16.25 10.85 16.99
C GLU A 211 15.10 10.55 17.97
N PRO A 212 15.23 10.91 19.26
CA PRO A 212 14.12 10.86 20.22
C PRO A 212 12.94 11.72 19.75
N LEU A 213 11.73 11.14 19.67
CA LEU A 213 10.50 11.91 19.39
C LEU A 213 9.70 12.19 20.67
N THR A 214 9.60 11.19 21.53
CA THR A 214 8.85 11.25 22.80
C THR A 214 9.63 10.68 23.98
N SER A 215 10.87 10.23 23.73
CA SER A 215 11.78 9.79 24.78
C SER A 215 12.45 10.99 25.45
N ASP A 216 12.67 10.92 26.76
CA ASP A 216 13.41 11.92 27.54
C ASP A 216 14.94 11.93 27.27
N LEU A 217 15.41 11.12 26.31
CA LEU A 217 16.81 11.14 25.91
C LEU A 217 17.17 12.49 25.28
N PRO A 218 18.26 13.13 25.71
CA PRO A 218 18.56 14.51 25.32
C PRO A 218 19.16 14.64 23.90
N GLU A 219 19.66 13.56 23.30
CA GLU A 219 20.48 13.63 22.08
C GLU A 219 20.16 12.53 21.05
N VAL A 220 20.35 12.87 19.78
CA VAL A 220 20.33 11.95 18.64
C VAL A 220 21.49 10.97 18.76
N LYS A 221 21.21 9.67 18.65
CA LYS A 221 22.23 8.62 18.68
C LYS A 221 22.52 8.13 17.27
N THR A 222 23.79 7.85 16.97
CA THR A 222 24.21 7.48 15.62
C THR A 222 25.00 6.17 15.65
N TRP A 223 24.73 5.29 14.69
CA TRP A 223 25.49 4.07 14.42
C TRP A 223 25.89 4.05 12.95
N SER A 224 26.99 3.39 12.61
CA SER A 224 27.41 3.26 11.22
C SER A 224 28.03 1.90 10.93
N THR A 225 27.86 1.44 9.70
CA THR A 225 28.48 0.22 9.18
C THR A 225 29.01 0.47 7.78
N GLU A 226 30.02 -0.29 7.36
CA GLU A 226 30.53 -0.28 5.99
C GLU A 226 30.03 -1.52 5.25
N THR A 227 29.74 -1.37 3.96
CA THR A 227 29.39 -2.49 3.06
C THR A 227 30.14 -2.38 1.74
N ALA A 228 30.53 -3.53 1.19
CA ALA A 228 31.25 -3.65 -0.08
C ALA A 228 30.32 -3.94 -1.27
N HIS A 229 29.04 -4.16 -1.03
CA HIS A 229 28.07 -4.63 -2.03
C HIS A 229 26.68 -4.06 -1.77
N SER A 230 25.90 -3.94 -2.84
CA SER A 230 24.47 -3.64 -2.79
C SER A 230 23.68 -4.77 -2.12
N GLY A 231 22.55 -4.44 -1.50
CA GLY A 231 21.65 -5.38 -0.86
C GLY A 231 21.44 -5.09 0.63
N GLU A 232 20.90 -6.07 1.36
CA GLU A 232 20.55 -5.92 2.77
C GLU A 232 21.79 -5.87 3.67
N VAL A 233 21.91 -4.80 4.45
CA VAL A 233 22.98 -4.56 5.42
C VAL A 233 22.40 -4.45 6.83
N ASN A 234 23.06 -5.11 7.78
CA ASN A 234 22.70 -5.04 9.19
C ASN A 234 23.44 -3.89 9.89
N VAL A 235 22.69 -3.09 10.66
CA VAL A 235 23.24 -2.09 11.57
C VAL A 235 22.93 -2.52 13.01
N ASP A 236 23.98 -2.78 13.77
CA ASP A 236 23.87 -3.15 15.18
C ASP A 236 23.59 -1.89 16.01
N ILE A 237 22.32 -1.71 16.37
CA ILE A 237 21.87 -0.66 17.26
C ILE A 237 22.01 -1.14 18.69
N ASP A 238 22.82 -0.40 19.47
CA ASP A 238 22.97 -0.62 20.90
C ASP A 238 21.69 -0.21 21.65
N CYS A 239 20.80 -1.18 21.83
CA CYS A 239 19.49 -0.97 22.46
C CYS A 239 19.59 -0.65 23.95
N GLU A 240 20.72 -0.89 24.62
CA GLU A 240 20.90 -0.50 26.03
C GLU A 240 21.00 1.02 26.18
N LYS A 241 21.39 1.71 25.11
CA LYS A 241 21.47 3.17 25.06
C LYS A 241 20.15 3.85 24.77
N LEU A 242 19.05 3.12 24.66
CA LEU A 242 17.72 3.62 24.29
C LEU A 242 16.67 3.27 25.35
N THR A 243 15.82 4.24 25.71
CA THR A 243 14.63 3.98 26.53
C THR A 243 13.70 3.03 25.79
N ARG A 244 13.23 1.98 26.49
CA ARG A 244 12.34 0.97 25.91
C ARG A 244 10.92 1.52 25.81
N TRP A 245 10.27 1.25 24.68
CA TRP A 245 8.83 1.44 24.57
C TRP A 245 8.08 0.47 25.51
N SER A 246 7.10 1.00 26.24
CA SER A 246 6.02 0.25 26.88
C SER A 246 4.69 1.01 26.73
N GLU A 247 3.58 0.39 27.11
CA GLU A 247 2.28 1.08 27.14
C GLU A 247 2.24 2.23 28.17
N PHE A 248 3.13 2.22 29.16
CA PHE A 248 3.25 3.25 30.21
C PHE A 248 4.30 4.31 29.87
N GLU A 249 5.29 3.94 29.05
CA GLU A 249 6.39 4.79 28.61
C GLU A 249 6.52 4.68 27.09
N SER A 250 5.80 5.56 26.39
CA SER A 250 5.70 5.55 24.93
C SER A 250 6.93 6.19 24.26
N ALA A 251 8.13 5.76 24.63
CA ALA A 251 9.39 6.22 24.04
C ALA A 251 9.44 5.83 22.55
N LEU A 252 9.27 6.81 21.67
CA LEU A 252 9.34 6.69 20.21
C LEU A 252 10.59 7.39 19.70
N TYR A 253 11.13 6.84 18.62
CA TYR A 253 12.29 7.38 17.93
C TYR A 253 12.02 7.41 16.42
N ARG A 254 12.55 8.43 15.75
CA ARG A 254 12.68 8.47 14.30
C ARG A 254 14.03 7.88 13.93
N VAL A 255 14.02 6.88 13.06
CA VAL A 255 15.23 6.32 12.46
C VAL A 255 15.37 6.89 11.06
N SER A 256 16.52 7.49 10.77
CA SER A 256 16.87 8.02 9.46
C SER A 256 18.24 7.51 9.04
N ASP A 257 18.44 7.28 7.75
CA ASP A 257 19.75 7.21 7.16
C ASP A 257 20.19 8.62 6.73
N SER A 258 21.47 8.93 6.91
CA SER A 258 22.04 10.17 6.38
C SER A 258 22.91 9.81 5.18
N ASN A 259 22.62 10.47 4.05
CA ASN A 259 23.32 10.45 2.76
C ASN A 259 24.29 9.29 2.58
N TRP A 260 23.88 8.28 1.81
CA TRP A 260 24.77 7.25 1.30
C TRP A 260 26.02 7.87 0.65
N TYR A 261 27.15 7.82 1.35
CA TYR A 261 28.44 8.24 0.80
C TYR A 261 29.04 7.03 0.08
N ALA A 262 28.84 6.96 -1.24
CA ALA A 262 29.63 6.06 -2.08
C ALA A 262 31.11 6.40 -1.84
N LYS A 263 31.92 5.42 -1.44
CA LYS A 263 33.38 5.64 -1.37
C LYS A 263 33.82 6.07 -2.77
N PRO A 264 34.47 7.25 -2.94
CA PRO A 264 35.09 7.57 -4.21
C PRO A 264 36.10 6.47 -4.50
N THR A 265 35.92 5.73 -5.58
CA THR A 265 36.96 4.85 -6.10
C THR A 265 38.09 5.74 -6.61
N PHE A 266 39.04 6.09 -5.73
CA PHE A 266 40.35 6.56 -6.17
C PHE A 266 41.06 5.35 -6.77
N GLN A 267 41.06 5.26 -8.10
CA GLN A 267 42.03 4.42 -8.80
C GLN A 267 43.39 5.10 -8.62
N ASP A 268 44.19 4.58 -7.68
CA ASP A 268 45.62 4.82 -7.70
C ASP A 268 46.17 4.24 -9.01
N ARG A 269 46.36 5.10 -10.02
CA ARG A 269 47.20 4.76 -11.16
C ARG A 269 48.64 4.77 -10.65
N PRO A 270 49.38 3.64 -10.71
CA PRO A 270 50.82 3.72 -10.53
C PRO A 270 51.39 4.62 -11.62
N ILE A 271 52.21 5.58 -11.21
CA ILE A 271 53.03 6.38 -12.12
C ILE A 271 53.98 5.41 -12.82
N ALA A 272 53.84 5.31 -14.14
CA ALA A 272 54.84 4.75 -15.05
C ALA A 272 54.96 5.69 -16.25
#